data_AF-A0A453HHH7-F1
#
_entry.id   AF-A0A453HHH7-F1
#
_cell.length_a   1.000
_cell.length_b   1.000
_cell.length_c   1.000
_cell.angle_alpha   90.00
_cell.angle_beta   90.00
_cell.angle_gamma   90.00
#
_symmetry.space_group_name_H-M   'P 1'
#
loop_
_entity.id
_entity.type
_entity.pdbx_description
1 polymer ?
#
loop_
_entity_poly.entity_id
_entity_poly.type
_entity_poly.pdbx_seq_one_letter_code
_entity_poly.pdbx_strand_id
1 'polypeptide(L)'
;MHRHTTPTQSDLECMLRDEKVEPKALPLSLLEDISNGFSDEREIGRGGYAVVYKGMLENGAIVAVKRLSNTHMCEKEFQRELN
;
A
#
# COMPACT_ATOMS: atom_id res chain seq x y z
N MET A 1 -9.41 -19.95 19.32
CA MET A 1 -9.31 -19.93 17.85
C MET A 1 -9.15 -18.48 17.43
N HIS A 2 -7.91 -18.04 17.18
CA HIS A 2 -7.66 -16.68 16.69
C HIS A 2 -8.11 -16.63 15.23
N ARG A 3 -9.15 -15.83 14.93
CA ARG A 3 -9.57 -15.57 13.56
C ARG A 3 -8.43 -14.78 12.90
N HIS A 4 -7.67 -15.42 12.02
CA HIS A 4 -6.82 -14.70 11.08
C HIS A 4 -7.75 -14.09 10.02
N THR A 5 -8.33 -12.93 10.32
CA THR A 5 -8.96 -12.09 9.31
C THR A 5 -7.85 -11.43 8.50
N THR A 6 -7.80 -11.72 7.20
CA THR A 6 -6.95 -10.99 6.25
C THR A 6 -7.41 -9.53 6.21
N PRO A 7 -6.50 -8.54 6.35
CA PRO A 7 -6.85 -7.14 6.24
C PRO A 7 -7.59 -6.84 4.93
N THR A 8 -8.68 -6.10 5.03
CA THR A 8 -9.60 -5.73 3.95
C THR A 8 -9.49 -4.24 3.60
N GLN A 9 -10.16 -3.78 2.53
CA GLN A 9 -10.25 -2.35 2.24
C GLN A 9 -10.86 -1.55 3.40
N SER A 10 -11.85 -2.08 4.12
CA SER A 10 -12.42 -1.38 5.27
C SER A 10 -11.39 -1.16 6.39
N ASP A 11 -10.46 -2.10 6.58
CA ASP A 11 -9.35 -1.93 7.54
C ASP A 11 -8.43 -0.79 7.09
N LEU A 12 -8.11 -0.73 5.79
CA LEU A 12 -7.34 0.38 5.20
C LEU A 12 -8.03 1.73 5.39
N GLU A 13 -9.34 1.80 5.18
CA GLU A 13 -10.10 3.03 5.37
C GLU A 13 -10.09 3.51 6.83
N CYS A 14 -10.18 2.59 7.78
CA CYS A 14 -10.05 2.91 9.20
C CYS A 14 -8.63 3.43 9.54
N MET A 15 -7.59 2.80 8.99
CA MET A 15 -6.20 3.23 9.18
C MET A 15 -5.95 4.65 8.64
N LEU A 16 -6.58 5.03 7.53
CA LEU A 16 -6.43 6.38 6.96
C LEU A 16 -7.13 7.48 7.77
N ARG A 17 -8.12 7.13 8.60
CA ARG A 17 -8.88 8.10 9.39
C ARG A 17 -8.27 8.40 10.75
N ASP A 18 -7.48 7.47 11.28
CA ASP A 18 -6.89 7.57 12.61
C ASP A 18 -5.37 7.58 12.51
N GLU A 19 -4.79 8.77 12.68
CA GLU A 19 -3.35 9.02 12.67
C GLU A 19 -2.59 8.27 13.79
N LYS A 20 -3.29 7.73 14.79
CA LYS A 20 -2.67 6.98 15.90
C LYS A 20 -2.53 5.49 15.59
N VAL A 21 -3.00 5.04 14.42
CA VAL A 21 -2.91 3.63 14.05
C VAL A 21 -1.50 3.31 13.57
N GLU A 22 -0.88 2.36 14.26
CA GLU A 22 0.43 1.82 13.87
C GLU A 22 0.41 1.20 12.46
N PRO A 23 1.50 1.32 11.68
CA PRO A 23 1.63 0.67 10.38
C PRO A 23 1.36 -0.83 10.46
N LYS A 24 0.60 -1.37 9.51
CA LYS A 24 0.27 -2.80 9.43
C LYS A 24 0.73 -3.40 8.13
N ALA A 25 1.17 -4.66 8.20
CA ALA A 25 1.38 -5.46 7.00
C ALA A 25 0.03 -5.72 6.32
N LEU A 26 -0.06 -5.37 5.05
CA LEU A 26 -1.25 -5.54 4.22
C LEU A 26 -1.03 -6.68 3.22
N PRO A 27 -2.08 -7.43 2.85
CA PRO A 27 -2.00 -8.40 1.76
C PRO A 27 -1.60 -7.71 0.46
N LEU A 28 -0.71 -8.34 -0.31
CA LEU A 28 -0.36 -7.83 -1.64
C LEU A 28 -1.58 -7.77 -2.57
N SER A 29 -2.49 -8.75 -2.46
CA SER A 29 -3.73 -8.79 -3.24
C SER A 29 -4.60 -7.55 -3.02
N LEU A 30 -4.64 -7.04 -1.79
CA LEU A 30 -5.34 -5.80 -1.48
C LEU A 30 -4.72 -4.61 -2.23
N LEU A 31 -3.40 -4.54 -2.26
CA LEU A 31 -2.68 -3.49 -2.99
C LEU A 31 -2.84 -3.63 -4.52
N GLU A 32 -2.90 -4.86 -5.03
CA GLU A 32 -3.22 -5.17 -6.43
C GLU A 32 -4.62 -4.69 -6.79
N ASP A 33 -5.63 -5.03 -5.99
CA ASP A 33 -7.03 -4.67 -6.23
C ASP A 33 -7.20 -3.16 -6.30
N ILE A 34 -6.68 -2.42 -5.31
CA ILE A 34 -6.85 -0.96 -5.27
C ILE A 34 -6.06 -0.25 -6.36
N SER A 35 -5.04 -0.88 -6.95
CA SER A 35 -4.20 -0.33 -8.03
C SER A 35 -4.54 -0.87 -9.42
N ASN A 36 -5.61 -1.65 -9.56
CA ASN A 36 -5.96 -2.34 -10.81
C ASN A 36 -4.81 -3.20 -11.34
N GLY A 37 -4.26 -4.05 -10.47
CA GLY A 37 -3.16 -4.96 -10.79
C GLY A 37 -1.83 -4.26 -11.05
N PHE A 38 -1.57 -3.12 -10.40
CA PHE A 38 -0.43 -2.24 -10.71
C PHE A 38 -0.39 -1.83 -12.19
N SER A 39 -1.55 -1.51 -12.77
CA SER A 39 -1.66 -1.07 -14.17
C SER A 39 -0.87 0.21 -14.40
N ASP A 40 -0.17 0.28 -15.55
CA ASP A 40 0.54 1.47 -16.01
C ASP A 40 -0.40 2.69 -16.15
N GLU A 41 -1.70 2.47 -16.40
CA GLU A 41 -2.72 3.54 -16.42
C GLU A 41 -2.90 4.22 -15.06
N ARG A 42 -2.50 3.55 -13.98
CA ARG A 42 -2.51 4.08 -12.62
C ARG A 42 -1.14 4.56 -12.18
N GLU A 43 -0.10 4.48 -12.99
CA GLU A 43 1.20 5.04 -12.62
C GLU A 43 1.11 6.55 -12.50
N ILE A 44 1.51 7.07 -11.33
CA ILE A 44 1.57 8.50 -11.04
C ILE A 44 3.00 8.99 -10.82
N GLY A 45 3.98 8.08 -10.78
CA GLY A 45 5.38 8.43 -10.74
C GLY A 45 6.29 7.22 -10.74
N ARG A 46 7.49 7.38 -11.29
CA ARG A 46 8.52 6.33 -11.34
C ARG A 46 9.88 6.92 -11.08
N GLY A 47 10.60 6.29 -10.17
CA GLY A 47 11.99 6.60 -9.85
C GLY A 47 12.88 5.38 -10.05
N GLY A 48 14.17 5.51 -9.74
CA GLY A 48 15.14 4.43 -9.89
C GLY A 48 14.86 3.19 -9.03
N TYR A 49 14.08 3.33 -7.96
CA TYR A 49 13.88 2.29 -6.94
C TYR A 49 12.43 1.89 -6.71
N ALA A 50 11.48 2.64 -7.28
CA ALA A 50 10.06 2.44 -7.03
C ALA A 50 9.19 2.94 -8.19
N VAL A 51 8.02 2.33 -8.31
CA VAL A 51 6.90 2.84 -9.09
C VAL A 51 5.77 3.17 -8.13
N VAL A 52 5.16 4.33 -8.29
CA VAL A 52 4.04 4.81 -7.48
C VAL A 52 2.78 4.74 -8.32
N TYR A 53 1.79 4.00 -7.83
CA TYR A 53 0.50 3.82 -8.47
C TYR A 53 -0.59 4.55 -7.69
N LYS A 54 -1.62 5.02 -8.40
CA LYS A 54 -2.86 5.54 -7.84
C LYS A 54 -3.73 4.39 -7.34
N GLY A 55 -3.91 4.31 -6.03
CA GLY A 55 -4.87 3.43 -5.38
C GLY A 55 -6.24 4.09 -5.24
N MET A 56 -7.31 3.35 -5.50
CA MET A 56 -8.69 3.78 -5.29
C MET A 56 -9.37 2.87 -4.27
N LEU A 57 -9.92 3.44 -3.21
CA LEU A 57 -10.74 2.73 -2.22
C LEU A 57 -12.22 2.77 -2.61
N GLU A 58 -13.02 1.86 -2.06
CA GLU A 58 -14.47 1.77 -2.32
C GLU A 58 -15.20 3.06 -1.95
N ASN A 59 -14.77 3.73 -0.88
CA ASN A 59 -15.33 5.03 -0.47
C ASN A 59 -14.91 6.21 -1.36
N GLY A 60 -14.15 5.97 -2.44
CA GLY A 60 -13.66 6.99 -3.36
C GLY A 60 -12.37 7.70 -2.92
N ALA A 61 -11.83 7.37 -1.74
CA ALA A 61 -10.54 7.89 -1.31
C ALA A 61 -9.41 7.42 -2.25
N ILE A 62 -8.44 8.31 -2.44
CA ILE A 62 -7.30 8.10 -3.31
C ILE A 62 -6.06 7.95 -2.43
N VAL A 63 -5.28 6.91 -2.69
CA VAL A 63 -3.99 6.66 -2.00
C VAL A 63 -2.86 6.50 -3.01
N ALA A 64 -1.62 6.66 -2.55
CA ALA A 64 -0.44 6.31 -3.32
C ALA A 64 0.06 4.93 -2.90
N VAL A 65 0.21 4.01 -3.85
CA VAL A 65 0.78 2.68 -3.63
C VAL A 65 2.19 2.65 -4.19
N LYS A 66 3.20 2.68 -3.32
CA LYS A 66 4.62 2.68 -3.70
C LYS A 66 5.15 1.24 -3.75
N ARG A 67 5.41 0.73 -4.95
CA ARG A 67 5.97 -0.61 -5.17
C ARG A 67 7.48 -0.50 -5.44
N LEU A 68 8.28 -1.08 -4.56
CA LEU A 68 9.74 -1.11 -4.70
C LEU A 68 10.14 -2.15 -5.76
N SER A 69 11.03 -1.80 -6.68
CA SER A 69 11.47 -2.67 -7.79
C SER A 69 12.70 -3.53 -7.45
N ASN A 70 13.45 -3.18 -6.40
CA ASN A 70 14.64 -3.89 -5.96
C ASN A 70 14.61 -4.13 -4.44
N THR A 71 14.03 -5.26 -4.03
CA THR A 71 13.75 -5.58 -2.61
C THR A 71 15.02 -5.66 -1.76
N HIS A 72 16.14 -6.15 -2.32
CA HIS A 72 17.39 -6.35 -1.58
C HIS A 72 18.11 -5.05 -1.22
N MET A 73 17.93 -3.97 -1.98
CA MET A 73 18.61 -2.69 -1.75
C MET A 73 17.80 -1.70 -0.92
N CYS A 74 16.48 -1.91 -0.81
CA CYS A 74 15.56 -0.92 -0.25
C CYS A 74 14.96 -1.28 1.11
N GLU A 75 15.31 -2.42 1.72
CA GLU A 75 14.79 -2.77 3.05
C GLU A 75 15.16 -1.72 4.11
N LYS A 76 16.40 -1.21 4.10
CA LYS A 76 16.83 -0.13 5.02
C LYS A 76 16.08 1.18 4.81
N GLU A 77 15.82 1.56 3.55
CA GLU A 77 15.07 2.78 3.24
C GLU A 77 13.58 2.62 3.57
N PHE A 78 13.02 1.42 3.39
CA PHE A 78 11.67 1.10 3.83
C PHE A 78 11.53 1.20 5.35
N GLN A 79 12.48 0.65 6.12
CA GLN A 79 12.50 0.74 7.58
C GLN A 79 12.68 2.18 8.10
N ARG A 80 13.28 3.08 7.32
CA ARG A 80 13.38 4.51 7.66
C ARG A 80 12.03 5.23 7.54
N GLU A 81 11.20 4.87 6.55
CA GLU A 81 9.88 5.51 6.37
C GLU A 81 8.85 5.07 7.45
N LEU A 82 9.13 3.98 8.17
CA LEU A 82 8.25 3.44 9.22
C LEU A 82 8.60 3.90 10.66
N ASN A 83 9.76 4.56 10.86
CA ASN A 83 10.25 5.05 12.16
C ASN A 83 10.20 6.58 12.22
#